data_AF-A0A1A9D1R8-F1
#
_entry.id   AF-A0A1A9D1R8-F1
#
_cell.length_a   1.000
_cell.length_b   1.000
_cell.length_c   1.000
_cell.angle_alpha   90.00
_cell.angle_beta   90.00
_cell.angle_gamma   90.00
#
_symmetry.space_group_name_H-M   'P 1'
#
loop_
_entity.id
_entity.type
_entity.pdbx_description
1 polymer ?
#
loop_
_entity_poly.entity_id
_entity_poly.type
_entity_poly.pdbx_seq_one_letter_code
_entity_poly.pdbx_strand_id
1 'polypeptide(L)'
;MLAFWQSRLDEDERTAEGARHGLSGEWTTDGSYPVSVANAPEYADVFTEAVVFDEGSPSEEQAEHIAKQDPARTLRETQAARKRLAALSDAIEAGHDSYDLASALLPYELLPYADHPDYQEGWRP
;
A
#
# COMPACT_ATOMS: atom_id res chain seq x y z
N MET A 1 -12.79 -6.39 12.37
CA MET A 1 -11.53 -6.89 11.80
C MET A 1 -11.64 -7.18 10.31
N LEU A 2 -12.41 -8.17 9.84
CA LEU A 2 -12.50 -8.50 8.39
C LEU A 2 -12.93 -7.32 7.51
N ALA A 3 -14.05 -6.65 7.84
CA ALA A 3 -14.52 -5.48 7.07
C ALA A 3 -13.53 -4.30 7.11
N PHE A 4 -12.84 -4.11 8.24
CA PHE A 4 -11.79 -3.10 8.36
C PHE A 4 -10.61 -3.43 7.45
N TRP A 5 -10.15 -4.69 7.44
CA TRP A 5 -9.08 -5.12 6.56
C TRP A 5 -9.44 -4.96 5.09
N GLN A 6 -10.66 -5.37 4.70
CA GLN A 6 -11.16 -5.20 3.34
C GLN A 6 -11.11 -3.73 2.91
N SER A 7 -11.59 -2.81 3.75
CA SER A 7 -11.55 -1.38 3.46
C SER A 7 -10.13 -0.85 3.29
N ARG A 8 -9.16 -1.38 4.07
CA ARG A 8 -7.76 -0.99 3.96
C ARG A 8 -7.11 -1.52 2.69
N LEU A 9 -7.40 -2.76 2.30
CA LEU A 9 -6.95 -3.31 1.03
C LEU A 9 -7.51 -2.53 -0.18
N ASP A 10 -8.78 -2.09 -0.10
CA ASP A 10 -9.38 -1.25 -1.15
C ASP A 10 -8.71 0.14 -1.24
N GLU A 11 -8.24 0.69 -0.11
CA GLU A 11 -7.49 1.94 -0.06
C GLU A 11 -6.07 1.80 -0.61
N ASP A 12 -5.36 0.74 -0.22
CA ASP A 12 -4.02 0.43 -0.71
C ASP A 12 -4.03 0.20 -2.23
N GLU A 13 -5.01 -0.54 -2.73
CA GLU A 13 -5.19 -0.77 -4.17
C GLU A 13 -5.44 0.54 -4.92
N ARG A 14 -6.36 1.37 -4.44
CA ARG A 14 -6.68 2.66 -5.06
C ARG A 14 -5.47 3.58 -5.09
N THR A 15 -4.72 3.63 -3.99
CA THR A 15 -3.52 4.45 -3.86
C THR A 15 -2.42 3.96 -4.81
N ALA A 16 -2.21 2.64 -4.88
CA ALA A 16 -1.24 2.03 -5.77
C ALA A 16 -1.61 2.24 -7.26
N GLU A 17 -2.87 2.03 -7.66
CA GLU A 17 -3.30 2.32 -9.03
C GLU A 17 -3.14 3.80 -9.39
N GLY A 18 -3.45 4.71 -8.47
CA GLY A 18 -3.22 6.15 -8.65
C GLY A 18 -1.74 6.50 -8.83
N ALA A 19 -0.83 5.72 -8.23
CA ALA A 19 0.61 5.94 -8.33
C ALA A 19 1.25 5.35 -9.61
N ARG A 20 0.53 4.53 -10.39
CA ARG A 20 0.99 3.99 -11.68
C ARG A 20 0.86 4.98 -12.83
N HIS A 21 1.21 6.25 -12.60
CA HIS A 21 1.29 7.25 -13.67
C HIS A 21 2.60 7.11 -14.47
N GLY A 22 2.51 7.14 -15.80
CA GLY A 22 3.66 7.05 -16.71
C GLY A 22 3.50 5.99 -17.80
N LEU A 23 4.42 5.98 -18.77
CA LEU A 23 4.36 5.05 -19.90
C LEU A 23 4.72 3.60 -19.52
N SER A 24 5.55 3.41 -18.49
CA SER A 24 5.98 2.10 -17.99
C SER A 24 5.05 1.55 -16.88
N GLY A 25 4.45 2.43 -16.07
CA GLY A 25 3.69 2.02 -14.89
C GLY A 25 4.54 1.35 -13.80
N GLU A 26 5.87 1.54 -13.86
CA GLU A 26 6.89 1.03 -12.93
C GLU A 26 7.77 2.17 -12.45
N TRP A 27 8.12 2.16 -11.17
CA TRP A 27 9.07 3.10 -10.57
C TRP A 27 10.49 2.58 -10.75
N THR A 28 11.36 3.38 -11.36
CA THR A 28 12.76 3.00 -11.63
C THR A 28 13.71 4.06 -11.08
N THR A 29 14.94 3.64 -10.75
CA THR A 29 16.03 4.54 -10.33
C THR A 29 16.81 5.12 -11.52
N ASP A 30 16.50 4.70 -12.75
CA ASP A 30 17.17 5.20 -13.96
C ASP A 30 16.67 6.62 -14.25
N GLY A 31 17.53 7.61 -14.02
CA GLY A 31 17.23 9.05 -14.12
C GLY A 31 16.99 9.58 -15.54
N SER A 32 16.47 8.76 -16.45
CA SER A 32 16.33 9.05 -17.87
C SER A 32 14.92 9.52 -18.29
N TYR A 33 14.32 10.45 -17.55
CA TYR A 33 13.11 11.16 -18.03
C TYR A 33 13.30 12.68 -18.04
N PRO A 34 13.12 13.34 -19.21
CA PRO A 34 13.06 14.80 -19.27
C PRO A 34 11.71 15.26 -18.72
N VAL A 35 11.70 15.91 -17.56
CA VAL A 35 10.51 16.60 -17.05
C VAL A 35 10.24 17.80 -17.97
N SER A 36 9.36 17.62 -18.96
CA SER A 36 8.77 18.74 -19.70
C SER A 36 7.63 19.32 -18.87
N VAL A 37 7.90 20.45 -18.21
CA VAL A 37 7.02 21.18 -17.29
C VAL A 37 5.83 21.88 -18.00
N ALA A 38 5.33 21.33 -19.11
CA ALA A 38 4.44 22.07 -19.98
C ALA A 38 2.94 21.94 -19.65
N ASN A 39 2.49 20.92 -18.91
CA ASN A 39 1.06 20.68 -18.66
C ASN A 39 0.76 19.92 -17.35
N ALA A 40 1.21 20.41 -16.19
CA ALA A 40 0.80 19.82 -14.91
C ALA A 40 -0.57 20.39 -14.46
N PRO A 41 -1.57 19.55 -14.09
CA PRO A 41 -2.86 20.02 -13.55
C PRO A 41 -2.71 20.62 -12.14
N GLU A 42 -3.66 21.51 -11.79
CA GLU A 42 -3.78 22.40 -10.62
C GLU A 42 -3.68 21.75 -9.21
N TYR A 43 -2.55 21.12 -8.90
CA TYR A 43 -2.08 20.88 -7.54
C TYR A 43 -0.61 21.33 -7.46
N ALA A 44 -0.38 22.63 -7.64
CA ALA A 44 0.96 23.21 -7.72
C ALA A 44 1.20 24.22 -6.60
N ASP A 45 2.14 23.90 -5.70
CA ASP A 45 2.98 24.91 -5.07
C ASP A 45 4.19 25.18 -6.01
N VAL A 46 4.85 26.32 -5.82
CA VAL A 46 5.83 27.02 -6.68
C VAL A 46 7.01 26.17 -7.21
N PHE A 47 7.14 24.90 -6.79
CA PHE A 47 8.27 24.04 -7.15
C PHE A 47 7.97 22.75 -7.92
N THR A 48 6.71 22.34 -8.18
CA THR A 48 6.44 21.17 -9.06
C THR A 48 7.30 19.91 -8.75
N GLU A 49 7.72 19.71 -7.51
CA GLU A 49 8.59 18.59 -7.15
C GLU A 49 7.77 17.46 -6.53
N ALA A 50 8.15 16.22 -6.90
CA ALA A 50 7.69 14.99 -6.28
C ALA A 50 7.83 15.06 -4.75
N VAL A 51 7.09 14.24 -4.01
CA VAL A 51 7.31 14.11 -2.58
C VAL A 51 8.74 13.64 -2.37
N VAL A 52 9.59 14.53 -1.84
CA VAL A 52 10.93 14.18 -1.42
C VAL A 52 11.05 14.42 0.07
N PHE A 53 11.65 13.46 0.76
CA PHE A 53 11.80 13.47 2.20
C PHE A 53 12.72 14.64 2.61
N ASP A 54 12.11 15.68 3.19
CA ASP A 54 12.64 16.83 3.97
C ASP A 54 13.87 17.63 3.45
N GLU A 55 14.57 17.23 2.39
CA GLU A 55 15.89 17.82 2.02
C GLU A 55 16.25 17.92 0.51
N GLY A 56 15.29 17.89 -0.43
CA GLY A 56 15.60 18.13 -1.86
C GLY A 56 15.45 16.89 -2.73
N SER A 57 16.50 16.29 -3.28
CA SER A 57 16.41 15.03 -4.06
C SER A 57 16.72 13.82 -3.17
N PRO A 58 16.10 12.64 -3.37
CA PRO A 58 16.39 11.48 -2.53
C PRO A 58 17.85 11.04 -2.74
N SER A 59 18.51 10.57 -1.68
CA SER A 59 19.78 9.84 -1.80
C SER A 59 19.60 8.60 -2.68
N GLU A 60 20.69 8.02 -3.17
CA GLU A 60 20.63 6.79 -3.97
C GLU A 60 19.92 5.67 -3.20
N GLU A 61 20.21 5.53 -1.90
CA GLU A 61 19.54 4.53 -1.05
C GLU A 61 18.05 4.82 -0.85
N GLN A 62 17.66 6.09 -0.72
CA GLN A 62 16.26 6.50 -0.62
C GLN A 62 15.52 6.22 -1.93
N ALA A 63 16.12 6.56 -3.08
CA ALA A 63 15.57 6.30 -4.39
C ALA A 63 15.42 4.79 -4.66
N GLU A 64 16.40 3.97 -4.27
CA GLU A 64 16.28 2.53 -4.33
C GLU A 64 15.16 1.99 -3.45
N HIS A 65 15.01 2.50 -2.23
CA HIS A 65 13.94 2.06 -1.34
C HIS A 65 12.56 2.40 -1.93
N ILE A 66 12.42 3.62 -2.45
CA ILE A 66 11.21 4.10 -3.12
C ILE A 66 10.88 3.21 -4.32
N ALA A 67 11.84 2.93 -5.20
CA ALA A 67 11.65 2.06 -6.35
C ALA A 67 11.33 0.61 -5.94
N LYS A 68 11.89 0.11 -4.82
CA LYS A 68 11.52 -1.21 -4.27
C LYS A 68 10.06 -1.25 -3.78
N GLN A 69 9.49 -0.12 -3.38
CA GLN A 69 8.07 0.04 -3.05
C GLN A 69 7.21 0.44 -4.26
N ASP A 70 7.60 -0.02 -5.45
CA ASP A 70 6.87 0.17 -6.69
C ASP A 70 5.38 -0.21 -6.57
N PRO A 71 4.43 0.62 -7.08
CA PRO A 71 3.01 0.33 -6.99
C PRO A 71 2.60 -1.05 -7.53
N ALA A 72 3.28 -1.61 -8.54
CA ALA A 72 2.98 -2.96 -9.02
C ALA A 72 3.35 -4.06 -8.01
N ARG A 73 4.30 -3.82 -7.10
CA ARG A 73 4.53 -4.67 -5.93
C ARG A 73 3.34 -4.57 -4.97
N THR A 74 2.92 -3.36 -4.60
CA THR A 74 1.78 -3.14 -3.69
C THR A 74 0.52 -3.83 -4.20
N LEU A 75 0.19 -3.72 -5.49
CA LEU A 75 -0.96 -4.41 -6.08
C LEU A 75 -0.89 -5.94 -5.96
N ARG A 76 0.30 -6.52 -6.13
CA ARG A 76 0.50 -7.98 -5.95
C ARG A 76 0.33 -8.38 -4.48
N GLU A 77 0.81 -7.56 -3.55
CA GLU A 77 0.66 -7.80 -2.11
C GLU A 77 -0.81 -7.69 -1.70
N THR A 78 -1.52 -6.67 -2.17
CA THR A 78 -2.97 -6.49 -1.97
C THR A 78 -3.76 -7.66 -2.55
N GLN A 79 -3.42 -8.12 -3.76
CA GLN A 79 -4.08 -9.30 -4.34
C GLN A 79 -3.84 -10.56 -3.52
N ALA A 80 -2.63 -10.76 -3.00
CA ALA A 80 -2.32 -11.87 -2.11
C ALA A 80 -3.09 -11.77 -0.79
N ALA A 81 -3.17 -10.57 -0.19
CA ALA A 81 -3.93 -10.30 1.02
C ALA A 81 -5.44 -10.52 0.82
N ARG A 82 -6.02 -10.13 -0.33
CA ARG A 82 -7.43 -10.42 -0.67
C ARG A 82 -7.71 -11.93 -0.68
N LYS A 83 -6.79 -12.74 -1.19
CA LYS A 83 -6.93 -14.20 -1.16
C LYS A 83 -6.86 -14.75 0.26
N ARG A 84 -5.98 -14.19 1.11
CA ARG A 84 -5.92 -14.56 2.55
C ARG A 84 -7.19 -14.14 3.29
N LEU A 85 -7.69 -12.93 3.05
CA LEU A 85 -8.96 -12.44 3.59
C LEU A 85 -10.12 -13.39 3.26
N ALA A 86 -10.23 -13.83 2.00
CA ALA A 86 -11.26 -14.79 1.59
C ALA A 86 -11.12 -16.11 2.35
N ALA A 87 -9.91 -16.70 2.39
CA ALA A 87 -9.67 -17.94 3.12
C ALA A 87 -9.95 -17.82 4.63
N LEU A 88 -9.63 -16.68 5.24
CA LEU A 88 -9.90 -16.40 6.65
C LEU A 88 -11.40 -16.21 6.91
N SER A 89 -12.13 -15.56 6.00
CA SER A 89 -13.58 -15.43 6.07
C SER A 89 -14.26 -16.80 6.01
N ASP A 90 -13.87 -17.63 5.03
CA ASP A 90 -14.39 -18.99 4.86
C ASP A 90 -14.12 -19.85 6.10
N ALA A 91 -12.90 -19.76 6.67
CA ALA A 91 -12.53 -20.48 7.88
C ALA A 91 -13.33 -20.05 9.11
N ILE A 92 -13.63 -18.74 9.23
CA ILE A 92 -14.47 -18.21 10.30
C ILE A 92 -15.91 -18.71 10.16
N GLU A 93 -16.44 -18.73 8.94
CA GLU A 93 -17.80 -19.21 8.64
C GLU A 93 -17.95 -20.73 8.83
N ALA A 94 -16.92 -21.51 8.50
CA ALA A 94 -16.92 -22.97 8.63
C ALA A 94 -16.91 -23.47 10.10
N GLY A 95 -16.41 -22.67 11.04
CA GLY A 95 -16.29 -23.04 12.46
C GLY A 95 -15.18 -24.07 12.77
N HIS A 96 -15.14 -24.55 14.03
CA HIS A 96 -14.14 -25.53 14.54
C HIS A 96 -12.66 -25.08 14.41
N ASP A 97 -11.69 -26.00 14.39
CA ASP A 97 -10.23 -25.75 14.40
C ASP A 97 -9.74 -24.70 13.37
N SER A 98 -10.48 -24.52 12.26
CA SER A 98 -10.18 -23.49 11.25
C SER A 98 -10.42 -22.05 11.76
N TYR A 99 -11.40 -21.86 12.65
CA TYR A 99 -11.70 -20.58 13.29
C TYR A 99 -10.59 -20.15 14.26
N ASP A 100 -9.98 -21.09 14.99
CA ASP A 100 -8.92 -20.78 15.96
C ASP A 100 -7.67 -20.24 15.29
N LEU A 101 -7.24 -20.87 14.18
CA LEU A 101 -6.12 -20.38 13.39
C LEU A 101 -6.45 -19.03 12.73
N ALA A 102 -7.67 -18.87 12.21
CA ALA A 102 -8.08 -17.61 11.59
C ALA A 102 -8.10 -16.45 12.60
N SER A 103 -8.60 -16.72 13.82
CA SER A 103 -8.62 -15.75 14.92
C SER A 103 -7.21 -15.38 15.40
N ALA A 104 -6.26 -16.32 15.33
CA ALA A 104 -4.87 -16.06 15.69
C ALA A 104 -4.10 -15.25 14.63
N LEU A 105 -4.38 -15.47 13.34
CA LEU A 105 -3.65 -14.81 12.25
C LEU A 105 -4.18 -13.42 11.90
N LEU A 106 -5.49 -13.19 12.05
CA LEU A 106 -6.12 -11.92 11.66
C LEU A 106 -5.54 -10.69 12.37
N PRO A 107 -5.20 -10.70 13.68
CA PRO A 107 -4.47 -9.62 14.34
C PRO A 107 -3.18 -9.20 13.63
N TYR A 108 -2.38 -10.17 13.14
CA TYR A 108 -1.10 -9.89 12.49
C TYR A 108 -1.28 -9.25 11.10
N GLU A 109 -2.31 -9.64 10.35
CA GLU A 109 -2.62 -9.02 9.05
C GLU A 109 -3.08 -7.56 9.20
N LEU A 110 -3.58 -7.18 10.38
CA LEU A 110 -4.02 -5.81 10.67
C LEU A 110 -2.91 -4.90 11.20
N LEU A 111 -1.77 -5.45 11.64
CA LEU A 111 -0.66 -4.67 12.23
C LEU A 111 -0.14 -3.52 11.35
N PRO A 112 -0.05 -3.64 10.01
CA PRO A 112 0.36 -2.53 9.16
C PRO A 112 -0.53 -1.28 9.29
N TYR A 113 -1.75 -1.44 9.81
CA TYR A 113 -2.73 -0.37 9.98
C TYR A 113 -2.93 0.03 11.44
N ALA A 114 -2.00 -0.31 12.34
CA ALA A 114 -2.13 -0.05 13.78
C ALA A 114 -2.24 1.45 14.13
N ASP A 115 -1.72 2.33 13.27
CA ASP A 115 -1.78 3.79 13.44
C ASP A 115 -3.06 4.40 12.84
N HIS A 116 -3.92 3.59 12.20
CA HIS A 116 -5.18 4.07 11.64
C HIS A 116 -6.19 4.41 12.76
N PRO A 117 -6.91 5.55 12.71
CA PRO A 117 -7.81 5.97 13.81
C PRO A 117 -8.93 4.97 14.14
N ASP A 118 -9.43 4.25 13.13
CA ASP A 118 -10.45 3.19 13.32
C ASP A 118 -9.86 1.83 13.76
N TYR A 119 -8.54 1.71 13.87
CA TYR A 119 -7.91 0.52 14.42
C TYR A 119 -8.25 0.42 15.92
N GLN A 120 -8.67 -0.76 16.37
CA GLN A 120 -8.97 -0.98 17.79
C GLN A 120 -7.76 -1.60 18.46
N GLU A 121 -7.26 -0.99 19.54
CA GLU A 121 -6.07 -1.48 20.26
C GLU A 121 -6.24 -2.92 20.78
N GLY A 122 -7.48 -3.35 21.07
CA GLY A 122 -7.79 -4.74 21.43
C GLY A 122 -7.58 -5.76 20.29
N TRP A 123 -7.28 -5.32 19.08
CA TRP A 123 -6.89 -6.18 17.96
C TRP A 123 -5.39 -6.44 17.88
N ARG A 124 -4.57 -5.72 18.67
CA ARG A 124 -3.12 -5.91 18.68
C ARG A 124 -2.79 -7.29 19.30
N PRO A 125 -1.91 -8.10 18.69
CA PRO A 125 -1.44 -9.36 19.25
C PRO A 125 -0.70 -9.20 20.59
#